data_AF-A0AAU1JCT7-F1
#
_entry.id   AF-A0AAU1JCT7-F1
#
_cell.length_a   1.000
_cell.length_b   1.000
_cell.length_c   1.000
_cell.angle_alpha   90.00
_cell.angle_beta   90.00
_cell.angle_gamma   90.00
#
_symmetry.space_group_name_H-M   'P 1'
#
loop_
_entity.id
_entity.type
_entity.pdbx_description
1 polymer ?
#
loop_
_entity_poly.entity_id
_entity_poly.type
_entity_poly.pdbx_seq_one_letter_code
_entity_poly.pdbx_strand_id
1 'polypeptide(L)'
;MRHATCTTHQPTTTRAERPQLTVVPPPAETDLLAELDQLRAQNAQLLLALETRAVIDQARGMVMALAPCSGDRAWDLLVDVSQHCNIKLRVVATALVATTVDEALPAPIQRELRRALRLLHAADRT
;
A
#
# COMPACT_ATOMS: atom_id res chain seq x y z
N MET A 1 0.61 8.46 -95.02
CA MET A 1 1.50 8.55 -93.84
C MET A 1 0.64 8.95 -92.64
N ARG A 2 0.30 7.99 -91.76
CA ARG A 2 -0.62 8.22 -90.64
C ARG A 2 0.22 8.60 -89.42
N HIS A 3 0.00 9.78 -88.87
CA HIS A 3 0.70 10.30 -87.69
C HIS A 3 0.16 9.62 -86.41
N ALA A 4 1.07 9.12 -85.59
CA ALA A 4 0.77 8.45 -84.33
C ALA A 4 0.23 9.45 -83.30
N THR A 5 -0.93 9.13 -82.71
CA THR A 5 -1.48 9.82 -81.55
C THR A 5 -0.73 9.36 -80.30
N CYS A 6 0.05 10.26 -79.69
CA CYS A 6 0.68 10.01 -78.40
C CYS A 6 -0.37 10.20 -77.29
N THR A 7 -0.83 9.11 -76.70
CA THR A 7 -1.69 9.11 -75.51
C THR A 7 -0.88 9.58 -74.30
N THR A 8 -1.26 10.73 -73.72
CA THR A 8 -0.69 11.20 -72.45
C THR A 8 -1.35 10.44 -71.31
N HIS A 9 -0.65 9.45 -70.75
CA HIS A 9 -1.02 8.87 -69.46
C HIS A 9 -0.47 9.77 -68.35
N GLN A 10 -1.37 10.44 -67.62
CA GLN A 10 -1.02 11.21 -66.44
C GLN A 10 -1.11 10.26 -65.22
N PRO A 11 -0.03 10.08 -64.44
CA PRO A 11 -0.10 9.26 -63.23
C PRO A 11 -0.92 10.02 -62.19
N THR A 12 -1.97 9.38 -61.69
CA THR A 12 -2.71 9.81 -60.49
C THR A 12 -1.76 9.80 -59.31
N THR A 13 -1.29 10.97 -58.89
CA THR A 13 -0.63 11.11 -57.60
C THR A 13 -1.70 11.00 -56.52
N THR A 14 -1.77 9.84 -55.86
CA THR A 14 -2.50 9.66 -54.62
C THR A 14 -1.99 10.71 -53.63
N ARG A 15 -2.84 11.69 -53.32
CA ARG A 15 -2.62 12.70 -52.29
C ARG A 15 -2.36 11.95 -50.98
N ALA A 16 -1.10 11.86 -50.58
CA ALA A 16 -0.74 11.36 -49.26
C ALA A 16 -1.42 12.26 -48.23
N GLU A 17 -2.46 11.73 -47.57
CA GLU A 17 -3.09 12.38 -46.44
C GLU A 17 -2.03 12.53 -45.35
N ARG A 18 -1.59 13.77 -45.16
CA ARG A 18 -0.66 14.14 -44.10
C ARG A 18 -1.31 13.73 -42.77
N PRO A 19 -0.66 12.92 -41.92
CA PRO A 19 -1.21 12.58 -40.61
C PRO A 19 -1.52 13.88 -39.88
N GLN A 20 -2.79 14.13 -39.62
CA GLN A 20 -3.18 15.26 -38.78
C GLN A 20 -2.67 14.92 -37.39
N LEU A 21 -1.62 15.63 -36.96
CA LEU A 21 -1.23 15.68 -35.56
C LEU A 21 -2.42 16.28 -34.82
N THR A 22 -3.25 15.43 -34.24
CA THR A 22 -4.28 15.86 -33.29
C THR A 22 -3.54 16.50 -32.14
N VAL A 23 -3.50 17.83 -32.11
CA VAL A 23 -3.03 18.56 -30.95
C VAL A 23 -4.03 18.23 -29.85
N VAL A 24 -3.64 17.37 -28.92
CA VAL A 24 -4.36 17.23 -27.66
C VAL A 24 -4.29 18.62 -27.03
N PRO A 25 -5.41 19.34 -26.88
CA PRO A 25 -5.37 20.63 -26.21
C PRO A 25 -4.76 20.40 -24.83
N PRO A 26 -3.89 21.31 -24.34
CA PRO A 26 -3.33 21.17 -23.01
C PRO A 26 -4.49 20.98 -22.03
N PRO A 27 -4.40 20.01 -21.10
CA PRO A 27 -5.47 19.75 -20.16
C PRO A 27 -5.86 21.05 -19.48
N ALA A 28 -7.16 21.23 -19.22
CA ALA A 28 -7.61 22.41 -18.49
C ALA A 28 -6.89 22.44 -17.14
N GLU A 29 -6.48 23.62 -16.68
CA GLU A 29 -5.78 23.79 -15.40
C GLU A 29 -6.54 23.12 -14.24
N THR A 30 -7.88 23.08 -14.33
CA THR A 30 -8.77 22.36 -13.41
C THR A 30 -8.57 20.84 -13.40
N ASP A 31 -8.35 20.23 -14.56
CA ASP A 31 -8.16 18.78 -14.70
C ASP A 31 -6.80 18.38 -14.11
N LEU A 32 -5.77 19.19 -14.37
CA LEU A 32 -4.44 19.03 -13.76
C LEU A 32 -4.49 19.17 -12.24
N LEU A 33 -5.24 20.14 -11.71
CA LEU A 33 -5.41 20.32 -10.27
C LEU A 33 -6.15 19.14 -9.62
N ALA A 34 -7.22 18.65 -10.26
CA ALA A 34 -7.96 17.48 -9.79
C ALA A 34 -7.08 16.21 -9.80
N GLU A 35 -6.27 16.03 -10.84
CA GLU A 35 -5.31 14.93 -10.92
C GLU A 35 -4.25 15.02 -9.82
N LEU A 36 -3.73 16.21 -9.54
CA LEU A 36 -2.77 16.46 -8.46
C LEU A 36 -3.38 16.06 -7.10
N ASP A 37 -4.59 16.51 -6.79
CA ASP A 37 -5.24 16.20 -5.52
C ASP A 37 -5.54 14.71 -5.36
N GLN A 38 -5.94 14.04 -6.44
CA GLN A 38 -6.10 12.58 -6.46
C GLN A 38 -4.78 11.87 -6.15
N LEU A 39 -3.68 12.28 -6.79
CA LEU A 39 -2.35 11.69 -6.56
C LEU A 39 -1.84 11.95 -5.14
N ARG A 40 -2.12 13.12 -4.56
CA ARG A 40 -1.81 13.42 -3.16
C ARG A 40 -2.59 12.52 -2.21
N ALA A 41 -3.88 12.33 -2.43
CA ALA A 41 -4.73 11.47 -1.62
C ALA A 41 -4.24 10.00 -1.66
N GLN A 42 -3.91 9.49 -2.85
CA GLN A 42 -3.36 8.15 -3.01
C GLN A 42 -2.01 7.99 -2.30
N ASN A 43 -1.09 8.95 -2.47
CA ASN A 43 0.18 8.94 -1.75
C ASN A 43 -0.02 8.93 -0.23
N ALA A 44 -0.93 9.75 0.30
CA ALA A 44 -1.22 9.78 1.73
C ALA A 44 -1.74 8.43 2.24
N GLN A 45 -2.63 7.78 1.49
CA GLN A 45 -3.16 6.46 1.84
C GLN A 45 -2.07 5.37 1.81
N LEU A 46 -1.17 5.41 0.83
CA LEU A 46 -0.05 4.48 0.72
C LEU A 46 0.96 4.68 1.86
N LEU A 47 1.32 5.93 2.17
CA LEU A 47 2.21 6.24 3.29
C LEU A 47 1.62 5.74 4.61
N LEU A 48 0.33 5.97 4.85
CA LEU A 48 -0.35 5.45 6.03
C LEU A 48 -0.32 3.91 6.10
N ALA A 49 -0.48 3.25 4.97
CA ALA A 49 -0.41 1.79 4.90
C ALA A 49 1.01 1.27 5.22
N LEU A 50 2.05 1.95 4.72
CA LEU A 50 3.45 1.63 4.99
C LEU A 50 3.80 1.84 6.47
N GLU A 51 3.42 2.98 7.05
CA GLU A 51 3.61 3.28 8.47
C GLU A 51 2.92 2.25 9.37
N THR A 52 1.67 1.90 9.03
CA THR A 52 0.90 0.90 9.77
C THR A 52 1.58 -0.47 9.71
N ARG A 53 2.11 -0.86 8.55
CA ARG A 53 2.84 -2.13 8.41
C ARG A 53 4.13 -2.12 9.23
N ALA A 54 4.89 -1.03 9.16
CA ALA A 54 6.16 -0.89 9.87
C ALA A 54 5.98 -1.00 11.40
N VAL A 55 4.97 -0.36 11.98
CA VAL A 55 4.73 -0.44 13.44
C VAL A 55 4.26 -1.84 13.87
N ILE A 56 3.46 -2.53 13.04
CA ILE A 56 3.04 -3.90 13.35
C ILE A 56 4.22 -4.87 13.25
N ASP A 57 5.09 -4.71 12.25
CA ASP A 57 6.30 -5.53 12.12
C ASP A 57 7.27 -5.32 13.29
N GLN A 58 7.40 -4.08 13.80
CA GLN A 58 8.18 -3.80 15.01
C GLN A 58 7.58 -4.48 16.25
N ALA A 59 6.27 -4.33 16.46
CA ALA A 59 5.56 -5.00 17.56
C ALA A 59 5.72 -6.53 17.50
N ARG A 60 5.66 -7.12 16.29
CA ARG A 60 5.90 -8.55 16.06
C ARG A 60 7.31 -8.95 16.50
N GLY A 61 8.33 -8.18 16.11
CA GLY A 61 9.72 -8.38 16.54
C GLY A 61 9.89 -8.29 18.06
N MET A 62 9.23 -7.32 18.71
CA MET A 62 9.24 -7.21 20.18
C MET A 62 8.63 -8.45 20.84
N VAL A 63 7.50 -8.97 20.33
CA VAL A 63 6.90 -10.21 20.86
C VAL A 63 7.86 -11.39 20.70
N MET A 64 8.52 -11.53 19.55
CA MET A 64 9.53 -12.58 19.35
C MET A 64 10.71 -12.48 20.33
N ALA A 65 11.09 -11.26 20.72
CA ALA A 65 12.14 -11.04 21.72
C ALA A 65 11.66 -11.35 23.16
N LEU A 66 10.39 -11.06 23.48
CA LEU A 66 9.80 -11.31 24.79
C LEU A 66 9.45 -12.79 25.02
N ALA A 67 9.07 -13.50 23.98
CA ALA A 67 8.82 -14.93 23.97
C ALA A 67 9.45 -15.53 22.71
N PRO A 68 10.51 -16.35 22.83
CA PRO A 68 11.17 -16.96 21.68
C PRO A 68 10.19 -17.81 20.86
N CYS A 69 9.64 -17.22 19.80
CA CYS A 69 8.66 -17.86 18.92
C CYS A 69 8.90 -17.43 17.47
N SER A 70 8.31 -18.17 16.53
CA SER A 70 8.35 -17.79 15.11
C SER A 70 7.58 -16.49 14.89
N GLY A 71 7.89 -15.80 13.79
CA GLY A 71 7.12 -14.61 13.42
C GLY A 71 5.63 -14.92 13.32
N ASP A 72 5.22 -16.04 12.74
CA ASP A 72 3.80 -16.34 12.51
C ASP A 72 3.06 -16.49 13.84
N ARG A 73 3.70 -17.13 14.83
CA ARG A 73 3.18 -17.22 16.20
C ARG A 73 3.08 -15.85 16.86
N ALA A 74 4.06 -14.98 16.67
CA ALA A 74 4.02 -13.61 17.17
C ALA A 74 2.90 -12.77 16.52
N TRP A 75 2.64 -12.98 15.23
CA TRP A 75 1.52 -12.35 14.52
C TRP A 75 0.18 -12.82 15.08
N ASP A 76 -0.01 -14.13 15.19
CA ASP A 76 -1.24 -14.72 15.75
C ASP A 76 -1.50 -14.24 17.17
N LEU A 77 -0.44 -14.12 17.98
CA LEU A 77 -0.51 -13.56 19.32
C LEU A 77 -1.01 -12.11 19.32
N LEU A 78 -0.47 -11.25 18.46
CA LEU A 78 -0.93 -9.85 18.38
C LEU A 78 -2.38 -9.75 17.90
N VAL A 79 -2.79 -10.61 16.97
CA VAL A 79 -4.18 -10.72 16.52
C VAL A 79 -5.09 -11.18 17.67
N ASP A 80 -4.68 -12.20 18.44
CA ASP A 80 -5.41 -12.68 19.63
C ASP A 80 -5.64 -11.55 20.64
N VAL A 81 -4.57 -10.82 20.98
CA VAL A 81 -4.63 -9.66 21.88
C VAL A 81 -5.61 -8.61 21.33
N SER A 82 -5.47 -8.23 20.07
CA SER A 82 -6.32 -7.23 19.40
C SER A 82 -7.81 -7.60 19.46
N GLN A 83 -8.13 -8.87 19.18
CA GLN A 83 -9.51 -9.36 19.23
C GLN A 83 -10.06 -9.39 20.66
N HIS A 84 -9.29 -9.90 21.63
CA HIS A 84 -9.74 -10.02 23.01
C HIS A 84 -9.91 -8.67 23.72
N CYS A 85 -9.11 -7.66 23.36
CA CYS A 85 -9.31 -6.31 23.86
C CYS A 85 -10.27 -5.46 23.01
N ASN A 86 -10.72 -5.96 21.86
CA ASN A 86 -11.53 -5.23 20.86
C ASN A 86 -10.91 -3.87 20.47
N ILE A 87 -9.58 -3.85 20.29
CA ILE A 87 -8.82 -2.67 19.85
C ILE A 87 -8.15 -3.01 18.53
N LYS A 88 -8.19 -2.08 17.58
CA LYS A 88 -7.53 -2.25 16.26
C LYS A 88 -6.07 -2.64 16.43
N LEU A 89 -5.62 -3.68 15.71
CA LEU A 89 -4.26 -4.21 15.76
C LEU A 89 -3.18 -3.13 15.66
N ARG A 90 -3.35 -2.14 14.76
CA ARG A 90 -2.41 -1.02 14.64
C ARG A 90 -2.24 -0.23 15.95
N VAL A 91 -3.31 -0.04 16.72
CA VAL A 91 -3.28 0.69 18.00
C VAL A 91 -2.62 -0.17 19.08
N VAL A 92 -2.88 -1.48 19.07
CA VAL A 92 -2.16 -2.43 19.95
C VAL A 92 -0.66 -2.39 19.66
N ALA A 93 -0.28 -2.47 18.39
CA ALA A 93 1.13 -2.42 17.96
C ALA A 93 1.78 -1.09 18.34
N THR A 94 1.12 0.05 18.07
CA THR A 94 1.62 1.37 18.48
C THR A 94 1.82 1.46 19.99
N ALA A 95 0.85 1.01 20.79
CA ALA A 95 0.96 1.04 22.24
C ALA A 95 2.12 0.14 22.74
N LEU A 96 2.32 -1.02 22.11
CA LEU A 96 3.42 -1.91 22.45
C LEU A 96 4.78 -1.29 22.12
N VAL A 97 4.92 -0.69 20.94
CA VAL A 97 6.16 -0.02 20.49
C VAL A 97 6.47 1.22 21.33
N ALA A 98 5.44 1.96 21.77
CA ALA A 98 5.61 3.12 22.64
C ALA A 98 5.90 2.77 24.11
N THR A 99 5.79 1.50 24.51
CA THR A 99 5.97 1.11 25.91
C THR A 99 7.42 1.31 26.35
N THR A 100 7.61 2.05 27.44
CA THR A 100 8.92 2.32 28.07
C THR A 100 8.83 2.12 29.59
N VAL A 101 9.89 2.45 30.32
CA VAL A 101 9.87 2.43 31.80
C VAL A 101 8.86 3.43 32.36
N ASP A 102 8.73 4.60 31.72
CA ASP A 102 7.86 5.70 32.16
C ASP A 102 6.49 5.67 31.47
N GLU A 103 6.37 4.99 30.33
CA GLU A 103 5.11 4.85 29.60
C GLU A 103 4.64 3.39 29.59
N ALA A 104 3.71 3.09 30.50
CA ALA A 104 3.16 1.74 30.63
C ALA A 104 2.11 1.45 29.56
N LEU A 105 2.12 0.20 29.09
CA LEU A 105 1.09 -0.30 28.18
C LEU A 105 -0.31 -0.18 28.79
N PRO A 106 -1.34 0.29 28.05
CA PRO A 106 -2.71 0.39 28.56
C PRO A 106 -3.20 -0.92 29.17
N ALA A 107 -3.85 -0.84 30.34
CA ALA A 107 -4.30 -1.98 31.12
C ALA A 107 -5.03 -3.10 30.34
N PRO A 108 -5.99 -2.81 29.44
CA PRO A 108 -6.64 -3.88 28.67
C PRO A 108 -5.66 -4.62 27.77
N ILE A 109 -4.76 -3.90 27.09
CA ILE A 109 -3.76 -4.50 26.20
C ILE A 109 -2.74 -5.29 27.01
N GLN A 110 -2.27 -4.74 28.13
CA GLN A 110 -1.31 -5.42 29.01
C GLN A 110 -1.85 -6.74 29.58
N ARG A 111 -3.12 -6.76 30.00
CA ARG A 111 -3.75 -7.97 30.52
C ARG A 111 -3.83 -9.06 29.44
N GLU A 112 -4.29 -8.73 28.24
CA GLU A 112 -4.43 -9.69 27.16
C GLU A 112 -3.06 -10.15 26.63
N LEU A 113 -2.07 -9.26 26.54
CA LEU A 113 -0.70 -9.62 26.17
C LEU A 113 -0.12 -10.65 27.15
N ARG A 114 -0.26 -10.42 28.46
CA ARG A 114 0.19 -11.38 29.48
C ARG A 114 -0.57 -12.72 29.39
N ARG A 115 -1.87 -12.69 29.08
CA ARG A 115 -2.66 -13.92 28.85
C ARG A 115 -2.11 -14.69 27.66
N ALA A 116 -1.95 -14.04 26.52
CA ALA A 116 -1.52 -14.68 25.29
C ALA A 116 -0.09 -15.26 25.41
N LEU A 117 0.84 -14.54 26.05
CA LEU A 117 2.19 -15.04 26.32
C LEU A 117 2.20 -16.29 27.22
N ARG A 118 1.31 -16.37 28.23
CA ARG A 118 1.18 -17.58 29.05
C ARG A 118 0.68 -18.78 28.25
N LEU A 119 -0.29 -18.56 27.35
CA LEU A 119 -0.83 -19.61 26.48
C LEU A 119 0.23 -20.11 25.50
N LEU A 120 1.01 -19.20 24.91
CA LEU A 120 2.12 -19.53 24.04
C LEU A 120 3.15 -20.45 24.73
N HIS A 121 3.62 -20.07 25.91
CA HIS A 121 4.54 -20.89 26.70
C HIS A 121 3.96 -22.21 27.21
N ALA A 122 2.62 -22.32 27.33
CA ALA A 122 1.98 -23.58 27.68
C ALA A 122 1.98 -24.54 26.48
N ALA A 123 1.71 -24.02 25.27
CA ALA A 123 1.69 -24.79 24.04
C ALA A 123 3.09 -25.28 23.63
N ASP A 124 4.15 -24.53 23.91
CA ASP A 124 5.51 -24.93 23.53
C ASP A 124 6.13 -25.98 24.48
N ARG A 125 5.43 -26.33 25.58
CA ARG A 125 5.85 -27.37 26.55
C ARG A 125 5.20 -28.74 26.34
N THR A 126 4.29 -28.85 25.37
CA THR A 126 3.55 -30.08 25.04
C THR A 126 4.04 -30.66 23.72
#